data_AF-A0A062TUL8-F1
#
_entry.id   AF-A0A062TUL8-F1
#
_cell.length_a   1.000
_cell.length_b   1.000
_cell.length_c   1.000
_cell.angle_alpha   90.00
_cell.angle_beta   90.00
_cell.angle_gamma   90.00
#
_symmetry.space_group_name_H-M   'P 1'
#
loop_
_entity.id
_entity.type
_entity.pdbx_description
1 polymer ?
#
loop_
_entity_poly.entity_id
_entity_poly.type
_entity_poly.pdbx_seq_one_letter_code
_entity_poly.pdbx_strand_id
1 'polypeptide(L)'
;MTGLKPYAATAALSLIIITALALGVQNIWPLDHLDRAITDQIADLRTPLLNEVMLVITALGDSRFLILVSLVTIGALLIARAWKEAGLFATAFLLTPLIVKLIKSTIARPRPTVDLYGGVESFSFPSGHTTNSALIYGALALLSMAVFKRLPGRLLAVAFATLAVMIALSRIYLGAHWPSDTLAGLALAALMLTAIAALTEGDRLPNAARHVPVALMLLTLAFPLYLFIALPHARELYTALHAQ
;
A
#
# COMPACT_ATOMS: atom_id res chain seq x y z
N MET A 1 0.30 -27.39 17.49
CA MET A 1 -0.53 -26.18 17.71
C MET A 1 0.33 -24.90 17.85
N THR A 2 1.39 -24.73 17.04
CA THR A 2 2.36 -23.62 17.16
C THR A 2 2.28 -22.59 16.02
N GLY A 3 1.54 -22.85 14.94
CA GLY A 3 1.47 -21.99 13.76
C GLY A 3 0.68 -20.69 13.92
N LEU A 4 -0.36 -20.66 14.77
CA LEU A 4 -1.25 -19.49 14.88
C LEU A 4 -0.71 -18.31 15.72
N LYS A 5 0.26 -18.57 16.60
CA LYS A 5 0.81 -17.55 17.52
C LYS A 5 1.44 -16.32 16.82
N PRO A 6 2.29 -16.47 15.77
CA PRO A 6 2.87 -15.31 15.09
C PRO A 6 1.83 -14.44 14.37
N TYR A 7 0.80 -15.04 13.76
CA TYR A 7 -0.28 -14.28 13.11
C TYR A 7 -1.13 -13.52 14.13
N ALA A 8 -1.48 -14.15 15.25
CA ALA A 8 -2.25 -13.49 16.31
C ALA A 8 -1.52 -12.26 16.87
N ALA A 9 -0.20 -12.35 17.10
CA ALA A 9 0.60 -11.22 17.57
C ALA A 9 0.64 -10.07 16.54
N THR A 10 0.84 -10.38 15.27
CA THR A 10 0.89 -9.37 14.19
C THR A 10 -0.47 -8.70 13.98
N ALA A 11 -1.56 -9.48 14.02
CA ALA A 11 -2.92 -8.97 13.94
C ALA A 11 -3.25 -8.07 15.15
N ALA A 12 -2.93 -8.50 16.36
CA ALA A 12 -3.14 -7.72 17.58
C ALA A 12 -2.36 -6.40 17.55
N LEU A 13 -1.08 -6.44 17.18
CA LEU A 13 -0.25 -5.24 17.04
C LEU A 13 -0.83 -4.29 15.98
N SER A 14 -1.25 -4.81 14.83
CA SER A 14 -1.86 -4.00 13.77
C SER A 14 -3.14 -3.32 14.26
N LEU A 15 -4.02 -4.05 14.96
CA LEU A 15 -5.24 -3.50 15.56
C LEU A 15 -4.95 -2.44 16.62
N ILE A 16 -3.94 -2.67 17.47
CA ILE A 16 -3.51 -1.68 18.47
C ILE A 16 -3.05 -0.40 17.79
N ILE A 17 -2.19 -0.51 16.76
CA ILE A 17 -1.69 0.65 16.02
C ILE A 17 -2.83 1.42 15.36
N ILE A 18 -3.70 0.73 14.60
CA ILE A 18 -4.84 1.37 13.91
C ILE A 18 -5.75 2.08 14.92
N THR A 19 -6.09 1.40 16.02
CA THR A 19 -6.97 1.96 17.05
C THR A 19 -6.32 3.15 17.74
N ALA A 20 -5.07 3.03 18.18
CA ALA A 20 -4.36 4.12 18.85
C ALA A 20 -4.26 5.36 17.95
N LEU A 21 -3.94 5.18 16.66
CA LEU A 21 -3.88 6.28 15.70
C LEU A 21 -5.27 6.87 15.41
N ALA A 22 -6.30 6.04 15.27
CA ALA A 22 -7.67 6.52 15.07
C ALA A 22 -8.16 7.36 16.27
N LEU A 23 -7.88 6.92 17.51
CA LEU A 23 -8.20 7.68 18.71
C LEU A 23 -7.40 9.00 18.77
N GLY A 24 -6.14 8.98 18.34
CA GLY A 24 -5.30 10.19 18.28
C GLY A 24 -5.80 11.20 17.25
N VAL A 25 -6.23 10.73 16.09
CA VAL A 25 -6.87 11.57 15.04
C VAL A 25 -8.16 12.21 15.54
N GLN A 26 -8.89 11.52 16.43
CA GLN A 26 -10.09 12.04 17.10
C GLN A 26 -9.75 12.90 18.34
N ASN A 27 -8.50 13.37 18.48
CA ASN A 27 -8.02 14.25 19.55
C ASN A 27 -8.12 13.67 20.97
N ILE A 28 -8.15 12.34 21.12
CA ILE A 28 -8.12 11.68 22.45
C ILE A 28 -6.72 11.78 23.08
N TRP A 29 -5.68 11.92 22.26
CA TRP A 29 -4.31 12.22 22.67
C TRP A 29 -3.62 13.10 21.60
N PRO A 30 -2.54 13.84 21.92
CA PRO A 30 -2.03 14.93 21.08
C PRO A 30 -1.22 14.47 19.85
N LEU A 31 -1.82 13.64 19.00
CA LEU A 31 -1.20 13.12 17.77
C LEU A 31 -1.02 14.21 16.70
N ASP A 32 -1.92 15.19 16.63
CA ASP A 32 -1.89 16.23 15.59
C ASP A 32 -0.59 17.05 15.60
N HIS A 33 -0.04 17.34 16.80
CA HIS A 33 1.24 18.06 16.92
C HIS A 33 2.40 17.27 16.33
N LEU A 34 2.42 15.94 16.50
CA LEU A 34 3.46 15.08 15.92
C LEU A 34 3.33 15.03 14.40
N ASP A 35 2.12 14.87 13.88
CA ASP A 35 1.89 14.84 12.43
C ASP A 35 2.31 16.15 11.75
N ARG A 36 1.99 17.30 12.36
CA ARG A 36 2.45 18.62 11.87
C ARG A 36 3.96 18.76 11.94
N ALA A 37 4.57 18.47 13.10
CA ALA A 37 6.00 18.61 13.28
C ALA A 37 6.82 17.79 12.27
N ILE A 38 6.35 16.59 11.91
CA ILE A 38 6.98 15.76 10.86
C ILE A 38 6.71 16.35 9.46
N THR A 39 5.48 16.78 9.18
CA THR A 39 5.09 17.32 7.87
C THR A 39 5.82 18.62 7.56
N ASP A 40 6.01 19.49 8.56
CA ASP A 40 6.71 20.77 8.41
C ASP A 40 8.20 20.56 8.10
N GLN A 41 8.87 19.63 8.78
CA GLN A 41 10.27 19.28 8.49
C GLN A 41 10.47 18.69 7.09
N ILE A 42 9.45 18.02 6.55
CA ILE A 42 9.49 17.46 5.20
C ILE A 42 9.49 18.55 4.14
N ALA A 43 8.93 19.73 4.41
CA ALA A 43 8.92 20.85 3.47
C ALA A 43 10.36 21.27 3.08
N ASP A 44 11.28 21.29 4.05
CA ASP A 44 12.69 21.66 3.84
C ASP A 44 13.47 20.63 3.01
N LEU A 45 12.98 19.40 2.90
CA LEU A 45 13.61 18.36 2.09
C LEU A 45 13.28 18.49 0.59
N ARG A 46 12.33 19.38 0.23
CA ARG A 46 11.81 19.43 -1.14
C ARG A 46 12.81 20.05 -2.11
N THR A 47 13.19 19.27 -3.12
CA THR A 47 14.03 19.71 -4.24
C THR A 47 13.44 19.23 -5.56
N PRO A 48 13.70 19.90 -6.70
CA PRO A 48 13.16 19.49 -8.00
C PRO A 48 13.43 18.01 -8.34
N LEU A 49 14.65 17.53 -8.07
CA LEU A 49 15.01 16.13 -8.28
C LEU A 49 14.24 15.19 -7.35
N LEU A 50 14.19 15.49 -6.05
CA LEU A 50 13.52 14.61 -5.09
C LEU A 50 12.00 14.60 -5.30
N ASN A 51 11.41 15.71 -5.76
CA ASN A 51 10.01 15.79 -6.18
C ASN A 51 9.71 14.79 -7.29
N GLU A 52 10.52 14.79 -8.36
CA GLU A 52 10.37 13.84 -9.47
C GLU A 52 10.53 12.39 -9.01
N VAL A 53 11.52 12.11 -8.17
CA VAL A 53 11.70 10.77 -7.59
C VAL A 53 10.46 10.33 -6.81
N MET A 54 9.92 11.20 -5.96
CA MET A 54 8.74 10.89 -5.14
C MET A 54 7.46 10.76 -5.97
N LEU A 55 7.34 11.51 -7.07
CA LEU A 55 6.25 11.36 -8.04
C LEU A 55 6.33 10.03 -8.79
N VAL A 56 7.52 9.61 -9.20
CA VAL A 56 7.74 8.29 -9.82
C VAL A 56 7.42 7.17 -8.82
N ILE A 57 7.93 7.26 -7.59
CA ILE A 57 7.64 6.27 -6.53
C ILE A 57 6.14 6.22 -6.25
N THR A 58 5.47 7.36 -6.09
CA THR A 58 4.04 7.36 -5.78
C THR A 58 3.19 6.79 -6.90
N ALA A 59 3.63 6.91 -8.16
CA ALA A 59 2.92 6.35 -9.32
C ALA A 59 2.81 4.81 -9.26
N LEU A 60 3.73 4.12 -8.58
CA LEU A 60 3.63 2.67 -8.33
C LEU A 60 2.45 2.33 -7.43
N GLY A 61 2.02 3.25 -6.56
CA GLY A 61 0.83 3.06 -5.73
C GLY A 61 -0.47 3.53 -6.37
N ASP A 62 -0.44 4.04 -7.61
CA ASP A 62 -1.65 4.55 -8.26
C ASP A 62 -2.69 3.45 -8.48
N SER A 63 -3.95 3.75 -8.21
CA SER A 63 -5.06 2.80 -8.32
C SER A 63 -5.12 2.11 -9.70
N ARG A 64 -4.87 2.82 -10.80
CA ARG A 64 -4.91 2.24 -12.15
C ARG A 64 -3.78 1.24 -12.35
N PHE A 65 -2.58 1.58 -11.87
CA PHE A 65 -1.44 0.69 -11.93
C PHE A 65 -1.64 -0.53 -11.02
N LEU A 66 -2.15 -0.32 -9.81
CA LEU A 66 -2.47 -1.40 -8.87
C LEU A 66 -3.58 -2.34 -9.41
N ILE A 67 -4.58 -1.82 -10.13
CA ILE A 67 -5.56 -2.65 -10.84
C ILE A 67 -4.86 -3.55 -11.87
N LEU A 68 -3.96 -2.99 -12.69
CA LEU A 68 -3.20 -3.75 -13.67
C LEU A 68 -2.36 -4.86 -13.00
N VAL A 69 -1.62 -4.52 -11.94
CA VAL A 69 -0.82 -5.47 -11.16
C VAL A 69 -1.70 -6.59 -10.60
N SER A 70 -2.85 -6.25 -10.03
CA SER A 70 -3.80 -7.22 -9.47
C SER A 70 -4.37 -8.15 -10.54
N LEU A 71 -4.82 -7.62 -11.68
CA LEU A 71 -5.37 -8.42 -12.77
C LEU A 71 -4.35 -9.41 -13.34
N VAL A 72 -3.12 -8.95 -13.54
CA VAL A 72 -2.01 -9.79 -14.03
C VAL A 72 -1.67 -10.88 -13.01
N THR A 73 -1.62 -10.53 -11.72
CA THR A 73 -1.33 -11.49 -10.64
C THR A 73 -2.43 -12.54 -10.51
N ILE A 74 -3.70 -12.12 -10.49
CA ILE A 74 -4.85 -13.02 -10.45
C ILE A 74 -4.84 -13.93 -11.68
N GLY A 75 -4.68 -13.39 -12.89
CA GLY A 75 -4.59 -14.17 -14.12
C GLY A 75 -3.48 -15.22 -14.08
N ALA A 76 -2.28 -14.85 -13.60
CA ALA A 76 -1.17 -15.78 -13.44
C ALA A 76 -1.49 -16.91 -12.45
N LEU A 77 -2.14 -16.60 -11.32
CA LEU A 77 -2.56 -17.62 -10.33
C LEU A 77 -3.64 -18.55 -10.89
N LEU A 78 -4.62 -18.02 -11.62
CA LEU A 78 -5.67 -18.82 -12.28
C LEU A 78 -5.08 -19.76 -13.34
N ILE A 79 -4.18 -19.26 -14.19
CA ILE A 79 -3.46 -20.09 -15.18
C ILE A 79 -2.64 -21.17 -14.48
N ALA A 80 -2.02 -20.83 -13.34
CA ALA A 80 -1.29 -21.77 -12.51
C ALA A 80 -2.19 -22.76 -11.73
N ARG A 81 -3.52 -22.64 -11.84
CA ARG A 81 -4.52 -23.43 -11.09
C ARG A 81 -4.44 -23.24 -9.56
N ALA A 82 -3.86 -22.13 -9.11
CA ALA A 82 -3.82 -21.71 -7.71
C ALA A 82 -5.12 -20.97 -7.35
N TRP A 83 -6.26 -21.66 -7.47
CA TRP A 83 -7.60 -21.05 -7.40
C TRP A 83 -7.90 -20.43 -6.03
N LYS A 84 -7.43 -21.06 -4.95
CA LYS A 84 -7.60 -20.57 -3.59
C LYS A 84 -6.85 -19.25 -3.39
N GLU A 85 -5.59 -19.20 -3.80
CA GLU A 85 -4.73 -18.03 -3.68
C GLU A 85 -5.20 -16.89 -4.59
N ALA A 86 -5.64 -17.21 -5.81
CA ALA A 86 -6.27 -16.25 -6.71
C ALA A 86 -7.54 -15.64 -6.08
N GLY A 87 -8.39 -16.48 -5.50
CA GLY A 87 -9.60 -16.05 -4.80
C GLY A 87 -9.30 -15.15 -3.60
N LEU A 88 -8.38 -15.57 -2.72
CA LEU A 88 -7.98 -14.78 -1.55
C LEU A 88 -7.36 -13.43 -1.95
N PHE A 89 -6.49 -13.42 -2.95
CA PHE A 89 -5.90 -12.19 -3.48
C PHE A 89 -6.99 -11.27 -4.05
N ALA A 90 -7.89 -11.80 -4.89
CA ALA A 90 -8.98 -11.03 -5.48
C ALA A 90 -9.92 -10.46 -4.41
N THR A 91 -10.28 -11.27 -3.41
CA THR A 91 -11.10 -10.81 -2.27
C THR A 91 -10.41 -9.69 -1.52
N ALA A 92 -9.13 -9.84 -1.16
CA ALA A 92 -8.40 -8.80 -0.45
C ALA A 92 -8.28 -7.51 -1.27
N PHE A 93 -8.01 -7.63 -2.57
CA PHE A 93 -7.93 -6.51 -3.51
C PHE A 93 -9.25 -5.73 -3.62
N LEU A 94 -10.38 -6.43 -3.66
CA LEU A 94 -11.71 -5.80 -3.74
C LEU A 94 -12.17 -5.24 -2.38
N LEU A 95 -11.90 -5.96 -1.29
CA LEU A 95 -12.40 -5.61 0.04
C LEU A 95 -11.64 -4.44 0.68
N THR A 96 -10.33 -4.35 0.47
CA THR A 96 -9.49 -3.35 1.15
C THR A 96 -9.87 -1.91 0.82
N PRO A 97 -10.10 -1.53 -0.45
CA PRO A 97 -10.60 -0.19 -0.77
C PRO A 97 -11.96 0.13 -0.12
N LEU A 98 -12.84 -0.87 0.05
CA LEU A 98 -14.14 -0.69 0.71
C LEU A 98 -13.97 -0.43 2.21
N ILE A 99 -13.10 -1.19 2.88
CA ILE A 99 -12.76 -0.96 4.29
C ILE A 99 -12.15 0.43 4.47
N VAL A 100 -11.22 0.83 3.60
CA VAL A 100 -10.62 2.18 3.64
C VAL A 100 -11.69 3.26 3.50
N LYS A 101 -12.61 3.14 2.52
CA LYS A 101 -13.69 4.11 2.32
C LYS A 101 -14.64 4.18 3.51
N LEU A 102 -14.96 3.03 4.11
CA LEU A 102 -15.76 2.98 5.33
C LEU A 102 -15.08 3.76 6.46
N ILE A 103 -13.81 3.46 6.76
CA ILE A 103 -13.06 4.15 7.82
C ILE A 103 -12.97 5.66 7.52
N LYS A 104 -12.68 6.03 6.26
CA LYS A 104 -12.66 7.44 5.83
C LYS A 104 -13.97 8.15 6.12
N SER A 105 -15.11 7.53 5.81
CA SER A 105 -16.43 8.11 6.07
C SER A 105 -16.77 8.23 7.56
N THR A 106 -16.18 7.39 8.41
CA THR A 106 -16.40 7.41 9.86
C THR A 106 -15.49 8.43 10.57
N ILE A 107 -14.22 8.49 10.19
CA ILE A 107 -13.22 9.35 10.86
C ILE A 107 -13.24 10.77 10.27
N ALA A 108 -13.54 10.91 8.98
CA ALA A 108 -13.69 12.19 8.29
C ALA A 108 -12.53 13.18 8.49
N ARG A 109 -11.29 12.67 8.64
CA ARG A 109 -10.11 13.50 8.91
C ARG A 109 -9.77 14.40 7.72
N PRO A 110 -9.54 15.71 7.91
CA PRO A 110 -9.03 16.59 6.85
C PRO A 110 -7.59 16.22 6.44
N ARG A 111 -7.26 16.48 5.17
CA ARG A 111 -5.91 16.31 4.60
C ARG A 111 -4.97 17.45 5.01
N PRO A 112 -3.64 17.28 4.90
CA PRO A 112 -2.69 18.37 5.11
C PRO A 112 -2.92 19.53 4.14
N THR A 113 -3.24 19.21 2.89
CA THR A 113 -3.53 20.17 1.82
C THR A 113 -5.00 20.11 1.42
N VAL A 114 -5.65 21.27 1.31
CA VAL A 114 -7.07 21.40 0.97
C VAL A 114 -7.30 21.44 -0.55
N ASP A 115 -8.55 21.18 -0.97
CA ASP A 115 -9.13 21.58 -2.26
C ASP A 115 -8.85 20.78 -3.56
N LEU A 116 -8.14 19.65 -3.54
CA LEU A 116 -7.90 18.86 -4.77
C LEU A 116 -8.60 17.49 -4.85
N TYR A 117 -9.29 17.06 -3.80
CA TYR A 117 -9.96 15.75 -3.75
C TYR A 117 -11.45 15.90 -3.46
N GLY A 118 -12.29 15.16 -4.19
CA GLY A 118 -13.74 15.18 -4.04
C GLY A 118 -14.32 13.96 -3.31
N GLY A 119 -15.52 14.11 -2.75
CA GLY A 119 -16.26 13.02 -2.11
C GLY A 119 -15.51 12.37 -0.93
N VAL A 120 -15.62 11.05 -0.77
CA VAL A 120 -14.91 10.29 0.29
C VAL A 120 -13.39 10.39 0.18
N GLU A 121 -12.86 10.69 -1.00
CA GLU A 121 -11.42 10.85 -1.19
C GLU A 121 -10.89 12.17 -0.66
N SER A 122 -11.76 13.12 -0.29
CA SER A 122 -11.36 14.32 0.46
C SER A 122 -10.82 14.00 1.86
N PHE A 123 -11.22 12.88 2.46
CA PHE A 123 -10.74 12.47 3.77
C PHE A 123 -9.37 11.78 3.71
N SER A 124 -8.57 12.02 4.75
CA SER A 124 -7.17 11.62 4.81
C SER A 124 -6.93 10.26 5.47
N PHE A 125 -7.69 9.92 6.52
CA PHE A 125 -7.41 8.76 7.36
C PHE A 125 -8.29 7.54 7.04
N PRO A 126 -7.71 6.32 6.87
CA PRO A 126 -6.30 6.06 6.61
C PRO A 126 -5.95 6.38 5.15
N SER A 127 -4.66 6.38 4.84
CA SER A 127 -4.19 6.60 3.47
C SER A 127 -4.52 5.40 2.56
N GLY A 128 -5.54 5.53 1.70
CA GLY A 128 -5.91 4.46 0.77
C GLY A 128 -4.81 4.07 -0.22
N HIS A 129 -4.05 5.04 -0.72
CA HIS A 129 -2.89 4.82 -1.59
C HIS A 129 -1.85 3.94 -0.90
N THR A 130 -1.56 4.24 0.38
CA THR A 130 -0.63 3.46 1.21
C THR A 130 -1.19 2.06 1.49
N THR A 131 -2.44 1.95 1.95
CA THR A 131 -3.07 0.67 2.31
C THR A 131 -3.11 -0.28 1.11
N ASN A 132 -3.61 0.18 -0.04
CA ASN A 132 -3.76 -0.66 -1.22
C ASN A 132 -2.41 -1.11 -1.78
N SER A 133 -1.42 -0.20 -1.81
CA SER A 133 -0.05 -0.53 -2.24
C SER A 133 0.57 -1.57 -1.32
N ALA A 134 0.50 -1.36 0.01
CA ALA A 134 1.08 -2.26 0.97
C ALA A 134 0.43 -3.65 0.96
N LEU A 135 -0.88 -3.72 0.75
CA LEU A 135 -1.57 -4.99 0.57
C LEU A 135 -1.09 -5.72 -0.69
N ILE A 136 -1.09 -5.05 -1.85
CA ILE A 136 -0.75 -5.70 -3.12
C ILE A 136 0.72 -6.12 -3.14
N TYR A 137 1.64 -5.21 -2.81
CA TYR A 137 3.07 -5.53 -2.77
C TYR A 137 3.40 -6.50 -1.65
N GLY A 138 2.73 -6.42 -0.49
CA GLY A 138 2.88 -7.41 0.57
C GLY A 138 2.38 -8.81 0.15
N ALA A 139 1.28 -8.90 -0.59
CA ALA A 139 0.80 -10.17 -1.11
C ALA A 139 1.76 -10.74 -2.17
N LEU A 140 2.35 -9.88 -3.01
CA LEU A 140 3.42 -10.27 -3.93
C LEU A 140 4.69 -10.73 -3.19
N ALA A 141 5.00 -10.14 -2.03
CA ALA A 141 6.08 -10.60 -1.17
C ALA A 141 5.81 -12.01 -0.63
N LEU A 142 4.60 -12.28 -0.13
CA LEU A 142 4.17 -13.61 0.32
C LEU A 142 4.24 -14.64 -0.82
N LEU A 143 3.73 -14.29 -2.00
CA LEU A 143 3.81 -15.14 -3.20
C LEU A 143 5.25 -15.41 -3.62
N SER A 144 6.13 -14.40 -3.57
CA SER A 144 7.55 -14.56 -3.91
C SER A 144 8.25 -15.54 -2.98
N MET A 145 7.93 -15.50 -1.69
CA MET A 145 8.45 -16.44 -0.69
C MET A 145 7.92 -17.87 -0.89
N ALA A 146 6.68 -18.01 -1.37
CA ALA A 146 6.06 -19.30 -1.64
C ALA A 146 6.56 -19.94 -2.94
N VAL A 147 6.85 -19.14 -3.97
CA VAL A 147 7.29 -19.61 -5.29
C VAL A 147 8.79 -19.86 -5.35
N PHE A 148 9.61 -18.95 -4.82
CA PHE A 148 11.06 -19.01 -4.96
C PHE A 148 11.74 -19.58 -3.72
N LYS A 149 12.60 -20.57 -3.93
CA LYS A 149 13.37 -21.17 -2.84
C LYS A 149 14.46 -20.22 -2.34
N ARG A 150 14.59 -20.08 -1.02
CA ARG A 150 15.73 -19.46 -0.32
C ARG A 150 15.91 -17.97 -0.64
N LEU A 151 17.04 -17.59 -1.24
CA LEU A 151 17.50 -16.20 -1.33
C LEU A 151 16.68 -15.34 -2.31
N PRO A 152 16.37 -15.77 -3.55
CA PRO A 152 15.61 -14.96 -4.49
C PRO A 152 14.24 -14.54 -3.97
N GLY A 153 13.50 -15.46 -3.33
CA GLY A 153 12.20 -15.15 -2.73
C GLY A 153 12.30 -14.11 -1.62
N ARG A 154 13.32 -14.22 -0.76
CA ARG A 154 13.58 -13.25 0.31
C ARG A 154 13.94 -11.87 -0.22
N LEU A 155 14.79 -11.80 -1.25
CA LEU A 155 15.17 -10.53 -1.86
C LEU A 155 13.97 -9.83 -2.50
N LEU A 156 13.11 -10.56 -3.21
CA LEU A 156 11.88 -10.00 -3.78
C LEU A 156 10.90 -9.55 -2.68
N ALA A 157 10.74 -10.35 -1.63
CA ALA A 157 9.88 -9.98 -0.52
C ALA A 157 10.34 -8.69 0.18
N VAL A 158 11.65 -8.55 0.40
CA VAL A 158 12.25 -7.33 0.93
C VAL A 158 12.03 -6.16 -0.04
N ALA A 159 12.28 -6.35 -1.34
CA ALA A 159 12.08 -5.31 -2.34
C ALA A 159 10.63 -4.79 -2.37
N PHE A 160 9.63 -5.68 -2.33
CA PHE A 160 8.22 -5.29 -2.27
C PHE A 160 7.83 -4.61 -0.96
N ALA A 161 8.35 -5.10 0.18
CA ALA A 161 8.13 -4.45 1.47
C ALA A 161 8.73 -3.04 1.50
N THR A 162 9.96 -2.89 1.02
CA THR A 162 10.63 -1.58 0.86
C THR A 162 9.83 -0.68 -0.06
N LEU A 163 9.33 -1.19 -1.19
CA LEU A 163 8.51 -0.40 -2.11
C LEU A 163 7.23 0.12 -1.45
N ALA A 164 6.51 -0.73 -0.68
CA ALA A 164 5.33 -0.30 0.06
C ALA A 164 5.64 0.83 1.05
N VAL A 165 6.77 0.74 1.76
CA VAL A 165 7.22 1.80 2.67
C VAL A 165 7.62 3.07 1.91
N MET A 166 8.32 2.94 0.79
CA MET A 166 8.70 4.10 -0.04
C MET A 166 7.48 4.83 -0.59
N ILE A 167 6.43 4.09 -1.00
CA ILE A 167 5.16 4.69 -1.41
C ILE A 167 4.47 5.40 -0.25
N ALA A 168 4.47 4.81 0.95
CA ALA A 168 3.93 5.46 2.16
C ALA A 168 4.64 6.79 2.43
N LEU A 169 5.98 6.78 2.43
CA LEU A 169 6.80 7.98 2.62
C LEU A 169 6.56 9.03 1.54
N SER A 170 6.38 8.62 0.29
CA SER A 170 6.09 9.55 -0.81
C SER A 170 4.77 10.29 -0.59
N ARG A 171 3.77 9.68 0.08
CA ARG A 171 2.49 10.35 0.38
C ARG A 171 2.64 11.46 1.41
N ILE A 172 3.54 11.28 2.38
CA ILE A 172 3.89 12.30 3.37
C ILE A 172 4.68 13.40 2.67
N TYR A 173 5.71 13.03 1.90
CA TYR A 173 6.57 13.97 1.16
C TYR A 173 5.78 14.92 0.27
N LEU A 174 4.85 14.37 -0.53
CA LEU A 174 4.03 15.11 -1.47
C LEU A 174 2.88 15.89 -0.78
N GLY A 175 2.80 15.88 0.55
CA GLY A 175 1.78 16.61 1.32
C GLY A 175 0.37 16.02 1.21
N ALA A 176 0.21 14.83 0.63
CA ALA A 176 -1.11 14.26 0.37
C ALA A 176 -1.76 13.64 1.61
N HIS A 177 -0.95 13.20 2.58
CA HIS A 177 -1.40 12.53 3.79
C HIS A 177 -0.50 12.87 4.97
N TRP A 178 -1.07 12.83 6.17
CA TRP A 178 -0.33 12.92 7.42
C TRP A 178 0.47 11.63 7.67
N PRO A 179 1.58 11.68 8.43
CA PRO A 179 2.34 10.49 8.81
C PRO A 179 1.48 9.39 9.42
N SER A 180 0.60 9.72 10.36
CA SER A 180 -0.31 8.75 10.99
C SER A 180 -1.30 8.10 10.01
N ASP A 181 -1.75 8.79 8.95
CA ASP A 181 -2.62 8.18 7.93
C ASP A 181 -1.90 7.06 7.19
N THR A 182 -0.61 7.26 6.89
CA THR A 182 0.20 6.29 6.17
C THR A 182 0.57 5.12 7.06
N LEU A 183 0.90 5.37 8.34
CA LEU A 183 1.19 4.32 9.32
C LEU A 183 -0.05 3.46 9.59
N ALA A 184 -1.23 4.08 9.74
CA ALA A 184 -2.49 3.35 9.86
C ALA A 184 -2.79 2.52 8.60
N GLY A 185 -2.48 3.05 7.42
CA GLY A 185 -2.62 2.32 6.16
C GLY A 185 -1.71 1.09 6.07
N LEU A 186 -0.44 1.22 6.48
CA LEU A 186 0.50 0.09 6.57
C LEU A 186 0.02 -0.96 7.58
N ALA A 187 -0.46 -0.55 8.75
CA ALA A 187 -0.99 -1.46 9.77
C ALA A 187 -2.26 -2.18 9.29
N LEU A 188 -3.16 -1.47 8.59
CA LEU A 188 -4.37 -2.09 8.02
C LEU A 188 -4.02 -3.12 6.94
N ALA A 189 -3.06 -2.81 6.07
CA ALA A 189 -2.55 -3.77 5.10
C ALA A 189 -1.92 -5.00 5.78
N ALA A 190 -1.10 -4.79 6.82
CA ALA A 190 -0.49 -5.86 7.60
C ALA A 190 -1.54 -6.78 8.25
N LEU A 191 -2.63 -6.22 8.76
CA LEU A 191 -3.76 -6.99 9.30
C LEU A 191 -4.39 -7.89 8.23
N MET A 192 -4.67 -7.34 7.04
CA MET A 192 -5.23 -8.10 5.93
C MET A 192 -4.26 -9.18 5.41
N LEU A 193 -2.98 -8.86 5.29
CA LEU A 193 -1.94 -9.81 4.89
C LEU A 193 -1.76 -10.95 5.90
N THR A 194 -1.93 -10.66 7.19
CA THR A 194 -1.89 -11.68 8.25
C THR A 194 -3.02 -12.69 8.06
N ALA A 195 -4.23 -12.24 7.69
CA ALA A 195 -5.34 -13.13 7.38
C ALA A 195 -5.04 -13.99 6.13
N ILE A 196 -4.50 -13.40 5.07
CA ILE A 196 -4.09 -14.16 3.87
C ILE A 196 -3.04 -15.21 4.25
N ALA A 197 -1.97 -14.80 4.94
CA ALA A 197 -0.88 -15.69 5.33
C ALA A 197 -1.37 -16.87 6.19
N ALA A 198 -2.23 -16.60 7.17
CA ALA A 198 -2.83 -17.65 8.01
C ALA A 198 -3.72 -18.61 7.22
N LEU A 199 -4.51 -18.10 6.25
CA LEU A 199 -5.38 -18.93 5.42
C LEU A 199 -4.61 -19.76 4.38
N THR A 200 -3.42 -19.31 4.00
CA THR A 200 -2.51 -20.01 3.07
C THR A 200 -1.40 -20.79 3.77
N GLU A 201 -1.39 -20.85 5.10
CA GLU A 201 -0.33 -21.50 5.85
C GLU A 201 -0.27 -23.00 5.52
N GLY A 202 0.90 -23.47 5.09
CA GLY A 202 1.11 -24.87 4.72
C GLY A 202 0.63 -25.24 3.31
N ASP A 203 -0.02 -24.33 2.59
CA ASP A 203 -0.35 -24.54 1.18
C ASP A 203 0.94 -24.67 0.35
N ARG A 204 0.89 -25.55 -0.65
CA ARG A 204 1.94 -25.66 -1.66
C ARG A 204 1.38 -25.19 -2.98
N LEU A 205 1.87 -24.05 -3.45
CA LEU A 205 1.51 -23.54 -4.76
C LEU A 205 1.81 -24.59 -5.84
N PRO A 206 0.94 -24.73 -6.86
CA PRO A 206 1.20 -25.60 -8.01
C PRO A 206 2.53 -25.23 -8.69
N ASN A 207 3.21 -26.21 -9.29
CA ASN A 207 4.49 -25.98 -9.99
C ASN A 207 4.41 -24.88 -11.07
N ALA A 208 3.22 -24.63 -11.63
CA ALA A 208 2.98 -23.58 -12.62
C ALA A 208 3.09 -22.15 -12.02
N ALA A 209 3.01 -21.98 -10.70
CA ALA A 209 3.24 -20.69 -10.04
C ALA A 209 4.68 -20.17 -10.23
N ARG A 210 5.60 -21.00 -10.71
CA ARG A 210 6.94 -20.58 -11.19
C ARG A 210 6.90 -19.52 -12.30
N HIS A 211 5.75 -19.28 -12.93
CA HIS A 211 5.57 -18.27 -13.98
C HIS A 211 5.08 -16.91 -13.46
N VAL A 212 4.67 -16.80 -12.19
CA VAL A 212 4.39 -15.51 -11.51
C VAL A 212 5.52 -14.47 -11.69
N PRO A 213 6.81 -14.85 -11.68
CA PRO A 213 7.92 -13.91 -11.93
C PRO A 213 7.93 -13.33 -13.33
N VAL A 214 7.48 -14.09 -14.33
CA VAL A 214 7.34 -13.60 -15.70
C VAL A 214 6.26 -12.52 -15.73
N ALA A 215 5.16 -12.74 -15.00
CA ALA A 215 4.11 -11.74 -14.84
C ALA A 215 4.64 -10.47 -14.15
N LEU A 216 5.46 -10.61 -13.09
CA LEU A 216 6.13 -9.48 -12.41
C LEU A 216 7.12 -8.75 -13.33
N MET A 217 7.86 -9.47 -14.16
CA MET A 217 8.79 -8.89 -15.13
C MET A 217 8.04 -8.08 -16.21
N LEU A 218 6.95 -8.63 -16.74
CA LEU A 218 6.09 -7.92 -17.69
C LEU A 218 5.47 -6.66 -17.07
N LEU A 219 5.05 -6.72 -15.80
CA LEU A 219 4.57 -5.56 -15.05
C LEU A 219 5.66 -4.49 -14.86
N THR A 220 6.89 -4.91 -14.60
CA THR A 220 8.04 -4.00 -14.47
C THR A 220 8.33 -3.28 -15.79
N LEU A 221 8.20 -3.98 -16.92
CA LEU A 221 8.36 -3.40 -18.25
C LEU A 221 7.19 -2.48 -18.65
N ALA A 222 5.99 -2.72 -18.10
CA ALA A 222 4.83 -1.87 -18.33
C ALA A 222 4.89 -0.54 -17.52
N PHE A 223 5.67 -0.50 -16.44
CA PHE A 223 5.72 0.68 -15.57
C PHE A 223 6.30 1.94 -16.26
N PRO A 224 7.41 1.88 -17.01
CA PRO A 224 7.86 3.03 -17.80
C PRO A 224 6.79 3.56 -18.75
N LEU A 225 6.03 2.68 -19.41
CA LEU A 225 4.91 3.08 -20.26
C LEU A 225 3.80 3.77 -19.46
N TYR A 226 3.50 3.25 -18.27
CA TYR A 226 2.53 3.84 -17.36
C TYR A 226 2.94 5.25 -16.91
N LEU A 227 4.22 5.48 -16.65
CA LEU A 227 4.75 6.79 -16.26
C LEU A 227 4.50 7.87 -17.32
N PHE A 228 4.54 7.55 -18.61
CA PHE A 228 4.21 8.51 -19.68
C PHE A 228 2.78 9.05 -19.57
N ILE A 229 1.86 8.27 -19.00
CA ILE A 229 0.45 8.66 -18.82
C ILE A 229 0.27 9.35 -17.46
N ALA A 230 0.90 8.82 -16.40
CA ALA A 230 0.66 9.23 -15.03
C ALA A 230 1.44 10.49 -14.60
N LEU A 231 2.69 10.63 -15.04
CA LEU A 231 3.56 11.73 -14.55
C LEU A 231 3.07 13.13 -14.93
N PRO A 232 2.57 13.41 -16.15
CA PRO A 232 2.09 14.75 -16.48
C PRO A 232 1.00 15.23 -15.51
N HIS A 233 -0.02 14.40 -15.28
CA HIS A 233 -1.10 14.68 -14.34
C HIS A 233 -0.61 14.79 -12.88
N ALA A 234 0.33 13.92 -12.48
CA ALA A 234 0.87 13.95 -11.12
C ALA A 234 1.69 15.22 -10.86
N ARG A 235 2.44 15.72 -11.85
CA ARG A 235 3.16 16.99 -11.78
C ARG A 235 2.21 18.17 -11.68
N GLU A 236 1.17 18.23 -12.52
CA GLU A 236 0.15 19.29 -12.45
C GLU A 236 -0.49 19.36 -11.06
N LEU A 237 -0.90 18.20 -10.51
CA LEU A 237 -1.47 18.13 -9.17
C LEU A 237 -0.47 18.57 -8.09
N TYR A 238 0.79 18.12 -8.19
CA TYR A 238 1.83 18.52 -7.25
C TYR A 238 2.10 20.03 -7.28
N THR A 239 2.20 20.63 -8.46
CA THR A 239 2.37 22.08 -8.62
C THR A 239 1.18 22.83 -8.03
N ALA A 240 -0.06 22.37 -8.28
CA ALA A 240 -1.26 22.99 -7.71
C ALA A 240 -1.28 22.93 -6.17
N LEU A 241 -0.83 21.82 -5.57
CA LEU A 241 -0.74 21.65 -4.11
C LEU A 241 0.25 22.58 -3.42
N HIS A 242 1.29 23.02 -4.14
CA HIS A 242 2.44 23.74 -3.58
C HIS A 242 2.58 25.16 -4.15
N ALA A 243 1.57 25.65 -4.86
CA ALA A 243 1.52 27.00 -5.40
C ALA A 243 1.10 28.05 -4.36
N GLN A 244 0.76 27.63 -3.13
CA GLN A 244 0.30 28.48 -2.02
C GLN A 244 1.41 28.72 -0.99
#